data_AF-A0A2X2W997-F1
#
_entry.id   AF-A0A2X2W997-F1
#
_cell.length_a   1.000
_cell.length_b   1.000
_cell.length_c   1.000
_cell.angle_alpha   90.00
_cell.angle_beta   90.00
_cell.angle_gamma   90.00
#
_symmetry.space_group_name_H-M   'P 1'
#
loop_
_entity.id
_entity.type
_entity.pdbx_description
1 polymer ?
#
loop_
_entity_poly.entity_id
_entity_poly.type
_entity_poly.pdbx_seq_one_letter_code
_entity_poly.pdbx_strand_id
1 'polypeptide(L)'
;MEAIKGSEVNVPDAVFAWLLDGRGGIKPLENDDIIDSQHPCWLHLNYTHPDSAQWLASTPLLPNSVRDALAGESSRPRVSRMGDGTLITLRCINGSTDERPDQLVAMRVYMDERFIVSTRQRKVLALDEVVSDLQEGTGPVRLRRLAGRRV
;
A
#
# COMPACT_ATOMS: atom_id res chain seq x y z
N MET A 1 7.94 0.38 19.32
CA MET A 1 6.71 0.79 18.60
C MET A 1 5.59 -0.13 19.04
N GLU A 2 4.40 0.40 19.32
CA GLU A 2 3.25 -0.41 19.76
C GLU A 2 2.72 -1.25 18.60
N ALA A 3 2.31 -2.49 18.91
CA ALA A 3 1.75 -3.42 17.93
C ALA A 3 0.36 -2.94 17.48
N ILE A 4 0.07 -3.07 16.20
CA ILE A 4 -1.21 -2.65 15.62
C ILE A 4 -2.13 -3.88 15.57
N LYS A 5 -3.40 -3.73 15.97
CA LYS A 5 -4.38 -4.82 15.81
C LYS A 5 -4.88 -4.88 14.37
N GLY A 6 -5.12 -6.09 13.88
CA GLY A 6 -5.66 -6.30 12.53
C GLY A 6 -6.97 -5.56 12.30
N SER A 7 -7.84 -5.47 13.31
CA SER A 7 -9.08 -4.69 13.25
C SER A 7 -8.88 -3.18 13.00
N GLU A 8 -7.70 -2.62 13.26
CA GLU A 8 -7.40 -1.20 13.00
C GLU A 8 -7.07 -0.92 11.53
N VAL A 9 -6.72 -1.95 10.75
CA VAL A 9 -6.35 -1.85 9.33
C VAL A 9 -7.21 -2.73 8.42
N ASN A 10 -8.17 -3.48 8.98
CA ASN A 10 -9.10 -4.31 8.22
C ASN A 10 -10.27 -3.47 7.67
N VAL A 11 -10.07 -2.85 6.51
CA VAL A 11 -11.05 -2.00 5.84
C VAL A 11 -11.97 -2.85 4.94
N PRO A 12 -13.31 -2.79 5.09
CA PRO A 12 -14.24 -3.67 4.37
C PRO A 12 -14.15 -3.60 2.84
N ASP A 13 -13.95 -2.40 2.29
CA ASP A 13 -13.86 -2.15 0.84
C ASP A 13 -12.42 -2.08 0.31
N ALA A 14 -11.45 -2.52 1.12
CA ALA A 14 -10.06 -2.63 0.70
C ALA A 14 -9.97 -3.50 -0.56
N VAL A 15 -9.11 -3.09 -1.50
CA VAL A 15 -8.82 -3.91 -2.67
C VAL A 15 -8.13 -5.20 -2.23
N PHE A 16 -7.23 -5.10 -1.25
CA PHE A 16 -6.71 -6.23 -0.49
C PHE A 16 -6.11 -5.78 0.85
N ALA A 17 -6.07 -6.71 1.80
CA ALA A 17 -5.35 -6.58 3.06
C ALA A 17 -4.65 -7.91 3.35
N TRP A 18 -3.31 -7.88 3.38
CA TRP A 18 -2.47 -9.07 3.51
C TRP A 18 -1.49 -8.93 4.66
N LEU A 19 -1.28 -10.00 5.42
CA LEU A 19 -0.13 -10.13 6.31
C LEU A 19 0.99 -10.84 5.56
N LEU A 20 2.19 -10.24 5.54
CA LEU A 20 3.37 -10.82 4.93
C LEU A 20 3.96 -11.89 5.87
N ASP A 21 4.28 -13.06 5.34
CA ASP A 21 4.77 -14.19 6.15
C ASP A 21 6.31 -14.21 6.37
N GLY A 22 7.01 -13.23 5.79
CA GLY A 22 8.47 -13.12 5.85
C GLY A 22 9.26 -14.13 5.01
N ARG A 23 8.57 -15.05 4.31
CA ARG A 23 9.16 -16.11 3.47
C ARG A 23 8.79 -15.95 2.00
N GLY A 24 8.15 -14.83 1.64
CA GLY A 24 7.76 -14.50 0.28
C GLY A 24 6.28 -14.77 -0.02
N GLY A 25 5.53 -15.24 0.98
CA GLY A 25 4.10 -15.48 0.92
C GLY A 25 3.28 -14.42 1.65
N ILE A 26 1.96 -14.55 1.51
CA ILE A 26 0.95 -13.71 2.18
C ILE A 26 -0.19 -14.55 2.74
N LYS A 27 -0.82 -14.05 3.79
CA LYS A 27 -2.11 -14.56 4.28
C LYS A 27 -3.14 -13.43 4.39
N PRO A 28 -4.45 -13.71 4.23
CA PRO A 28 -5.50 -12.74 4.53
C PRO A 28 -5.31 -12.13 5.91
N LEU A 29 -5.50 -10.81 6.01
CA LEU A 29 -5.53 -10.14 7.30
C LEU A 29 -6.83 -10.50 8.04
N GLU A 30 -6.70 -10.88 9.31
CA GLU A 30 -7.81 -11.12 10.22
C GLU A 30 -7.87 -10.06 11.34
N ASN A 31 -9.02 -9.90 11.97
CA ASN A 31 -9.21 -8.86 13.01
C ASN A 31 -8.33 -9.06 14.24
N ASP A 32 -8.02 -10.31 14.57
CA ASP A 32 -7.24 -10.71 15.74
C ASP A 32 -5.73 -10.77 15.45
N ASP A 33 -5.31 -10.45 14.22
CA ASP A 33 -3.91 -10.41 13.86
C ASP A 33 -3.15 -9.29 14.60
N ILE A 34 -1.88 -9.54 14.87
CA ILE A 34 -0.95 -8.58 15.46
C ILE A 34 0.04 -8.17 14.38
N ILE A 35 0.11 -6.87 14.13
CA ILE A 35 0.96 -6.29 13.09
C ILE A 35 2.13 -5.58 13.76
N ASP A 36 3.34 -6.03 13.40
CA ASP A 36 4.59 -5.51 13.89
C ASP A 36 5.70 -5.65 12.83
N SER A 37 6.95 -5.39 13.19
CA SER A 37 8.08 -5.49 12.26
C SER A 37 8.40 -6.91 11.79
N GLN A 38 7.94 -7.95 12.49
CA GLN A 38 8.10 -9.36 12.13
C GLN A 38 6.91 -9.87 11.30
N HIS A 39 5.73 -9.30 11.52
CA HIS A 39 4.48 -9.63 10.83
C HIS A 39 3.91 -8.40 10.12
N PRO A 40 4.58 -7.88 9.09
CA PRO A 40 4.15 -6.65 8.49
C PRO A 40 2.90 -6.81 7.64
N CYS A 41 2.01 -5.82 7.69
CA CYS A 41 0.77 -5.80 6.91
C CYS A 41 0.92 -4.97 5.63
N TRP A 42 0.29 -5.40 4.54
CA TRP A 42 0.10 -4.61 3.34
C TRP A 42 -1.39 -4.40 3.07
N LEU A 43 -1.81 -3.15 3.26
CA LEU A 43 -3.14 -2.66 2.92
C LEU A 43 -3.11 -1.92 1.57
N HIS A 44 -4.01 -2.28 0.67
CA HIS A 44 -4.20 -1.58 -0.60
C HIS A 44 -5.63 -1.12 -0.77
N LEU A 45 -5.80 0.19 -0.94
CA LEU A 45 -7.09 0.86 -0.98
C LEU A 45 -7.33 1.51 -2.34
N ASN A 46 -8.60 1.54 -2.72
CA ASN A 46 -9.07 2.52 -3.69
C ASN A 46 -9.63 3.70 -2.91
N TYR A 47 -8.96 4.85 -2.93
CA TYR A 47 -9.38 6.00 -2.12
C TYR A 47 -10.72 6.60 -2.56
N THR A 48 -11.28 6.17 -3.70
CA THR A 48 -12.63 6.57 -4.13
C THR A 48 -13.73 5.73 -3.49
N HIS A 49 -13.40 4.64 -2.79
CA HIS A 49 -14.40 3.85 -2.09
C HIS A 49 -14.72 4.47 -0.71
N PRO A 50 -15.98 4.39 -0.23
CA PRO A 50 -16.42 5.10 0.96
C PRO A 50 -15.68 4.72 2.26
N ASP A 51 -15.52 3.43 2.56
CA ASP A 51 -14.88 2.98 3.79
C ASP A 51 -13.37 3.24 3.74
N SER A 52 -12.75 3.08 2.56
CA SER A 52 -11.36 3.44 2.30
C SER A 52 -11.10 4.93 2.53
N ALA A 53 -11.95 5.81 2.00
CA ALA A 53 -11.83 7.26 2.21
C ALA A 53 -12.03 7.63 3.69
N GLN A 54 -13.04 7.03 4.33
CA GLN A 54 -13.32 7.25 5.74
C GLN A 54 -12.15 6.81 6.63
N TRP A 55 -11.59 5.62 6.37
CA TRP A 55 -10.44 5.08 7.12
C TRP A 55 -9.20 5.97 6.94
N LEU A 56 -8.90 6.39 5.70
CA LEU A 56 -7.80 7.31 5.42
C LEU A 56 -7.93 8.63 6.18
N ALA A 57 -9.14 9.16 6.32
CA ALA A 57 -9.38 10.42 7.03
C ALA A 57 -9.27 10.28 8.55
N SER A 58 -9.73 9.16 9.12
CA SER A 58 -9.89 9.02 10.58
C SER A 58 -8.77 8.24 11.29
N THR A 59 -8.02 7.39 10.59
CA THR A 59 -7.09 6.45 11.22
C THR A 59 -5.98 7.16 12.01
N PRO A 60 -5.76 6.83 13.29
CA PRO A 60 -4.67 7.41 14.08
C PRO A 60 -3.29 6.89 13.63
N LEU A 61 -3.24 5.82 12.83
CA LEU A 61 -2.00 5.17 12.38
C LEU A 61 -1.21 6.03 11.38
N LEU A 62 -1.85 7.02 10.76
CA LEU A 62 -1.25 7.88 9.76
C LEU A 62 -1.17 9.33 10.25
N PRO A 63 -0.03 10.02 10.06
CA PRO A 63 0.05 11.47 10.21
C PRO A 63 -0.89 12.19 9.24
N ASN A 64 -1.45 13.34 9.63
CA ASN A 64 -2.42 14.09 8.80
C ASN A 64 -1.92 14.35 7.37
N SER A 65 -0.67 14.79 7.22
CA SER A 65 -0.05 15.05 5.91
C SER A 65 0.12 13.80 5.03
N VAL A 66 0.15 12.61 5.63
CA VAL A 66 0.14 11.33 4.90
C VAL A 66 -1.28 10.98 4.46
N ARG A 67 -2.29 11.23 5.30
CA ARG A 67 -3.71 11.01 4.97
C ARG A 67 -4.10 11.77 3.70
N ASP A 68 -3.80 13.08 3.68
CA ASP A 68 -4.10 13.97 2.55
C ASP A 68 -3.38 13.52 1.27
N ALA A 69 -2.12 13.13 1.40
CA ALA A 69 -1.34 12.62 0.28
C ALA A 69 -1.95 11.33 -0.29
N LEU A 70 -2.27 10.35 0.56
CA LEU A 70 -2.86 9.08 0.16
C LEU A 70 -4.28 9.23 -0.40
N ALA A 71 -5.03 10.26 0.01
CA ALA A 71 -6.36 10.59 -0.49
C ALA A 71 -6.37 11.25 -1.88
N GLY A 72 -5.21 11.57 -2.45
CA GLY A 72 -5.10 11.94 -3.85
C GLY A 72 -4.68 13.38 -4.15
N GLU A 73 -4.41 14.20 -3.13
CA GLU A 73 -4.13 15.64 -3.30
C GLU A 73 -2.92 15.96 -4.21
N SER A 74 -1.93 15.06 -4.27
CA SER A 74 -0.75 15.24 -5.11
C SER A 74 -0.60 14.14 -6.14
N SER A 75 -0.29 14.53 -7.38
CA SER A 75 0.00 13.63 -8.49
C SER A 75 1.46 13.68 -8.94
N ARG A 76 2.28 14.52 -8.30
CA ARG A 76 3.70 14.67 -8.63
C ARG A 76 4.51 13.54 -7.99
N PRO A 77 5.34 12.81 -8.75
CA PRO A 77 6.22 11.81 -8.18
C PRO A 77 7.15 12.43 -7.15
N ARG A 78 7.20 11.85 -5.95
CA ARG A 78 8.07 12.31 -4.87
C ARG A 78 8.30 11.22 -3.85
N VAL A 79 9.42 11.31 -3.15
CA VAL A 79 9.71 10.55 -1.94
C VAL A 79 9.88 11.54 -0.80
N SER A 80 9.20 11.30 0.31
CA SER A 80 9.23 12.17 1.49
C SER A 80 9.31 11.31 2.75
N ARG A 81 10.29 11.59 3.61
CA ARG A 81 10.36 10.96 4.95
C ARG A 81 9.43 11.71 5.90
N MET A 82 8.64 10.95 6.67
CA MET A 82 7.61 11.45 7.56
C MET A 82 7.83 10.82 8.94
N GLY A 83 8.77 11.37 9.70
CA GLY A 83 9.24 10.73 10.94
C GLY A 83 9.83 9.35 10.66
N ASP A 84 9.23 8.32 11.26
CA ASP A 84 9.64 6.92 11.09
C ASP A 84 9.10 6.27 9.79
N GLY A 85 8.16 6.93 9.12
CA GLY A 85 7.56 6.47 7.87
C GLY A 85 8.18 7.09 6.63
N THR A 86 7.90 6.48 5.47
CA THR A 86 8.25 7.01 4.15
C THR A 86 7.00 7.06 3.28
N LEU A 87 6.72 8.24 2.73
CA LEU A 87 5.69 8.46 1.72
C LEU A 87 6.35 8.49 0.34
N ILE A 88 5.81 7.71 -0.58
CA ILE A 88 6.23 7.60 -1.97
C ILE A 88 5.00 7.84 -2.84
N THR A 89 5.11 8.77 -3.79
CA THR A 89 4.16 8.92 -4.89
C THR A 89 4.88 8.54 -6.17
N LEU A 90 4.35 7.54 -6.87
CA LEU A 90 4.85 7.06 -8.15
C LEU A 90 3.82 7.34 -9.25
N ARG A 91 4.32 7.47 -10.47
CA ARG A 91 3.49 7.42 -11.67
C ARG A 91 3.92 6.23 -12.49
N CYS A 92 2.96 5.38 -12.80
CA CYS A 92 3.15 4.24 -13.67
C CYS A 92 2.36 4.48 -14.96
N ILE A 93 2.82 3.88 -16.05
CA ILE A 93 2.05 3.74 -17.27
C ILE A 93 1.51 2.32 -17.21
N ASN A 94 0.19 2.14 -17.27
CA ASN A 94 -0.36 0.83 -17.56
C ASN A 94 -0.11 0.58 -19.04
N GLY A 95 0.74 -0.39 -19.39
CA GLY A 95 0.97 -0.76 -20.78
C GLY A 95 -0.34 -1.21 -21.42
N SER A 96 -0.99 -0.31 -22.15
CA SER A 96 -2.00 -0.65 -23.13
C SER A 96 -1.43 -0.35 -24.51
N THR A 97 -1.88 -1.09 -25.52
CA THR A 97 -1.42 -0.99 -26.92
C THR A 97 -1.61 0.39 -27.56
N ASP A 98 -2.34 1.30 -26.91
CA ASP A 98 -2.49 2.70 -27.30
C ASP A 98 -1.73 3.61 -26.33
N GLU A 99 -0.45 3.87 -26.59
CA GLU A 99 0.37 4.76 -25.75
C GLU A 99 -0.12 6.22 -25.85
N ARG A 100 -1.00 6.64 -24.92
CA ARG A 100 -1.44 8.02 -24.80
C ARG A 100 -0.98 8.67 -23.48
N PRO A 101 -0.64 9.97 -23.47
CA PRO A 101 -0.12 10.68 -22.28
C PRO A 101 -1.08 10.72 -21.06
N ASP A 102 -2.37 10.50 -21.27
CA ASP A 102 -3.43 10.45 -20.25
C ASP A 102 -3.52 9.10 -19.51
N GLN A 103 -2.65 8.15 -19.83
CA GLN A 103 -2.60 6.83 -19.18
C GLN A 103 -1.77 6.78 -17.90
N LEU A 104 -1.16 7.89 -17.49
CA LEU A 104 -0.40 7.94 -16.24
C LEU A 104 -1.33 7.67 -15.05
N VAL A 105 -1.12 6.52 -14.40
CA VAL A 105 -1.79 6.14 -13.17
C VAL A 105 -0.89 6.50 -11.99
N ALA A 106 -1.45 7.17 -10.99
CA ALA A 106 -0.75 7.48 -9.77
C ALA A 106 -0.90 6.33 -8.77
N MET A 107 0.22 5.86 -8.25
CA MET A 107 0.28 4.95 -7.11
C MET A 107 0.90 5.70 -5.94
N ARG A 108 0.29 5.60 -4.77
CA ARG A 108 0.79 6.24 -3.56
C ARG A 108 1.03 5.16 -2.53
N VAL A 109 2.14 5.26 -1.82
CA VAL A 109 2.58 4.28 -0.85
C VAL A 109 3.11 5.01 0.36
N TYR A 110 2.53 4.75 1.51
CA TYR A 110 3.14 5.04 2.79
C TYR A 110 3.59 3.73 3.40
N MET A 111 4.79 3.71 3.98
CA MET A 111 5.28 2.53 4.68
C MET A 111 6.14 2.94 5.89
N ASP A 112 6.00 2.20 6.97
CA ASP A 112 6.94 2.19 8.10
C ASP A 112 7.51 0.77 8.30
N GLU A 113 8.05 0.47 9.47
CA GLU A 113 8.59 -0.87 9.77
C GLU A 113 7.52 -1.95 9.97
N ARG A 114 6.26 -1.56 10.22
CA ARG A 114 5.14 -2.45 10.59
C ARG A 114 4.15 -2.65 9.45
N PHE A 115 3.87 -1.64 8.64
CA PHE A 115 2.85 -1.76 7.60
C PHE A 115 3.11 -0.90 6.37
N ILE A 116 2.48 -1.30 5.27
CA ILE A 116 2.38 -0.56 4.01
C ILE A 116 0.91 -0.21 3.80
N VAL A 117 0.61 1.06 3.56
CA VAL A 117 -0.65 1.51 2.96
C VAL A 117 -0.37 2.00 1.57
N SER A 118 -1.03 1.41 0.59
CA SER A 118 -0.95 1.86 -0.79
C SER A 118 -2.33 2.27 -1.28
N THR A 119 -2.40 3.35 -2.04
CA THR A 119 -3.66 3.84 -2.60
C THR A 119 -3.56 4.06 -4.10
N ARG A 120 -4.69 3.87 -4.76
CA ARG A 120 -4.89 4.17 -6.18
C ARG A 120 -6.31 4.66 -6.43
N GLN A 121 -6.55 5.18 -7.63
CA GLN A 121 -7.89 5.38 -8.18
C GLN A 121 -8.13 4.46 -9.37
N ARG A 122 -7.18 4.45 -10.30
CA ARG A 122 -7.13 3.54 -11.44
C ARG A 122 -6.23 2.36 -11.11
N LYS A 123 -6.59 1.17 -11.60
CA LYS A 123 -5.80 -0.06 -11.46
C LYS A 123 -4.35 0.16 -11.91
N VAL A 124 -3.38 -0.46 -11.23
CA VAL A 124 -1.94 -0.36 -11.54
C VAL A 124 -1.44 -1.77 -11.84
N LEU A 125 -1.15 -2.08 -13.09
CA LEU A 125 -0.87 -3.47 -13.51
C LEU A 125 0.41 -4.03 -12.87
N ALA A 126 1.45 -3.19 -12.72
CA ALA A 126 2.69 -3.57 -12.05
C ALA A 126 2.48 -4.00 -10.58
N LEU A 127 1.40 -3.55 -9.94
CA LEU A 127 1.07 -3.97 -8.58
C LEU A 127 0.50 -5.39 -8.56
N ASP A 128 -0.32 -5.72 -9.56
CA ASP A 128 -0.94 -7.04 -9.66
C ASP A 128 0.13 -8.13 -9.86
N GLU A 129 1.20 -7.84 -10.61
CA GLU A 129 2.36 -8.74 -10.75
C GLU A 129 3.02 -9.03 -9.40
N VAL A 130 3.27 -8.00 -8.57
CA VAL A 130 3.86 -8.18 -7.24
C VAL A 130 2.94 -8.98 -6.32
N VAL A 131 1.63 -8.75 -6.40
CA VAL A 131 0.63 -9.53 -5.64
C VAL A 131 0.63 -10.98 -6.11
N SER A 132 0.72 -11.24 -7.41
CA SER A 132 0.82 -12.60 -7.98
C SER A 132 2.04 -13.33 -7.45
N ASP A 133 3.23 -12.70 -7.51
CA ASP A 133 4.48 -13.27 -6.98
C ASP A 133 4.34 -13.63 -5.48
N LEU A 134 3.69 -12.77 -4.69
CA LEU A 134 3.44 -13.02 -3.27
C LEU A 134 2.46 -14.17 -3.04
N GLN A 135 1.41 -14.30 -3.86
CA GLN A 135 0.47 -15.43 -3.78
C GLN A 135 1.14 -16.76 -4.12
N GLU A 136 2.14 -16.74 -5.01
CA GLU A 136 2.95 -17.90 -5.38
C GLU A 136 4.08 -18.20 -4.38
N GLY A 137 4.26 -17.36 -3.35
CA GLY A 137 5.34 -17.52 -2.36
C GLY A 137 6.73 -17.15 -2.88
N THR A 138 6.81 -16.52 -4.05
CA THR A 138 8.06 -16.05 -4.69
C THR A 138 8.27 -14.55 -4.52
N GLY A 139 7.38 -13.90 -3.78
CA GLY A 139 7.39 -12.47 -3.56
C GLY A 139 8.51 -11.98 -2.62
N PRO A 140 8.66 -10.66 -2.50
CA PRO A 140 9.68 -10.05 -1.67
C PRO A 140 9.51 -10.36 -0.17
N VAL A 141 10.53 -11.00 0.42
CA VAL A 141 10.59 -11.41 1.84
C VAL A 141 10.67 -10.26 2.87
N ARG A 142 10.92 -9.02 2.42
CA ARG A 142 11.06 -7.84 3.31
C ARG A 142 10.44 -6.60 2.68
N LEU A 143 9.78 -5.79 3.52
CA LEU A 143 9.19 -4.49 3.15
C LEU A 143 10.11 -3.61 2.30
N ARG A 144 11.39 -3.51 2.66
CA ARG A 144 12.37 -2.68 1.92
C ARG A 144 12.61 -3.14 0.48
N ARG A 145 12.28 -4.38 0.12
CA ARG A 145 12.40 -4.90 -1.25
C ARG A 145 11.15 -4.64 -2.12
N LEU A 146 9.98 -4.42 -1.52
CA LEU A 146 8.76 -4.04 -2.26
C LEU A 146 8.93 -2.71 -3.00
N ALA A 147 9.61 -1.74 -2.39
CA ALA A 147 9.83 -0.41 -2.98
C ALA A 147 10.99 -0.33 -4.00
N GLY A 148 11.66 -1.45 -4.33
CA GLY A 148 13.00 -1.43 -4.94
C GLY A 148 13.23 -2.35 -6.14
N ARG A 149 12.19 -2.93 -6.77
CA ARG A 149 12.40 -3.67 -8.03
C ARG A 149 12.78 -2.67 -9.14
N ARG A 150 14.06 -2.64 -9.49
CA ARG A 150 14.55 -1.96 -10.70
C ARG A 150 13.92 -2.64 -11.92
N VAL A 151 13.32 -1.83 -12.78
CA VAL A 151 13.13 -2.13 -14.21
C VAL A 151 14.50 -2.06 -14.89
#